data_AF-A0A498AQ10-F1
#
_entry.id   AF-A0A498AQ10-F1
#
_cell.length_a   1.000
_cell.length_b   1.000
_cell.length_c   1.000
_cell.angle_alpha   90.00
_cell.angle_beta   90.00
_cell.angle_gamma   90.00
#
_symmetry.space_group_name_H-M   'P 1'
#
loop_
_entity.id
_entity.type
_entity.pdbx_description
1 polymer ?
#
loop_
_entity_poly.entity_id
_entity_poly.type
_entity_poly.pdbx_seq_one_letter_code
_entity_poly.pdbx_strand_id
1 'polypeptide(L)'
;MGRGGTGVAGADYREPVINSPSPEPGRTGSPPAPLLVAVARGIALVVVVPLRLVWELVVAVGRWLHRWLLAPVGRFLDRWLLRPLGWLLRILVWVPLVWLGRGLGWLFRTLIWVPAVWLARGLAWLARTVVWVPLTWLAYHLIWVPLRWLARLLAPLGRLLVAGLVAVGRWLAAAGRVLLDALAWAWWAAGRLLWWCYALTLRPFVLGAGWLWRHAVRPVGRAVAAAWRATVSPTVRWVRRAVVDPVRQATREALTALGLRG
;
A
#
# COMPACT_ATOMS: atom_id res chain seq x y z
N MET A 1 1.52 -52.16 24.48
CA MET A 1 0.72 -52.87 23.46
C MET A 1 1.18 -52.36 22.10
N GLY A 2 1.87 -53.23 21.33
CA GLY A 2 2.29 -53.02 19.93
C GLY A 2 3.56 -52.18 19.71
N ARG A 3 4.45 -52.47 18.75
CA ARG A 3 4.63 -53.61 17.82
C ARG A 3 5.90 -53.32 16.99
N GLY A 4 6.70 -54.36 16.70
CA GLY A 4 7.65 -54.45 15.57
C GLY A 4 8.98 -53.70 15.75
N GLY A 5 10.17 -54.29 15.64
CA GLY A 5 10.57 -55.54 15.00
C GLY A 5 11.21 -55.27 13.63
N THR A 6 12.43 -55.81 13.45
CA THR A 6 13.38 -55.73 12.32
C THR A 6 14.24 -54.46 12.31
N GLY A 7 15.56 -54.50 12.10
CA GLY A 7 16.47 -55.58 11.76
C GLY A 7 17.75 -54.94 11.24
N VAL A 8 18.86 -55.26 11.91
CA VAL A 8 20.23 -55.46 11.38
C VAL A 8 20.81 -54.40 10.43
N ALA A 9 21.92 -53.76 10.84
CA ALA A 9 23.22 -53.97 10.20
C ALA A 9 24.27 -52.94 10.66
N GLY A 10 25.40 -53.45 11.17
CA GLY A 10 26.70 -52.85 10.90
C GLY A 10 27.21 -51.83 11.90
N ALA A 11 27.38 -52.22 13.17
CA ALA A 11 28.39 -51.60 14.02
C ALA A 11 29.46 -52.66 14.34
N ASP A 12 30.41 -52.69 13.43
CA ASP A 12 31.79 -53.14 13.50
C ASP A 12 32.28 -53.68 14.86
N TYR A 13 32.64 -54.95 14.85
CA TYR A 13 33.38 -55.64 15.89
C TYR A 13 34.88 -55.30 15.76
N ARG A 14 35.46 -54.71 16.81
CA ARG A 14 36.88 -54.90 17.12
C ARG A 14 37.14 -54.71 18.61
N GLU A 15 37.06 -55.80 19.35
CA GLU A 15 37.87 -56.00 20.55
C GLU A 15 39.18 -56.68 20.14
N PRO A 16 40.29 -56.31 20.79
CA PRO A 16 41.07 -57.33 21.49
C PRO A 16 41.43 -56.82 22.89
N VAL A 17 40.94 -57.47 23.95
CA VAL A 17 41.68 -58.54 24.65
C VAL A 17 43.11 -58.10 24.97
N ILE A 18 43.35 -57.61 26.19
CA ILE A 18 44.42 -58.10 27.08
C ILE A 18 43.94 -57.94 28.54
N ASN A 19 43.43 -59.04 29.08
CA ASN A 19 43.71 -59.57 30.41
C ASN A 19 43.99 -58.55 31.53
N SER A 20 42.97 -58.30 32.34
CA SER A 20 43.17 -58.07 33.76
C SER A 20 43.99 -59.24 34.34
N PRO A 21 45.14 -59.03 34.99
CA PRO A 21 45.65 -60.03 35.90
C PRO A 21 44.68 -60.10 37.08
N SER A 22 43.92 -61.19 37.15
CA SER A 22 43.20 -61.62 38.34
C SER A 22 44.16 -61.65 39.54
N PRO A 23 43.74 -61.19 40.73
CA PRO A 23 44.59 -61.27 41.91
C PRO A 23 44.74 -62.74 42.32
N GLU A 24 45.94 -63.30 42.17
CA GLU A 24 46.25 -64.56 42.85
C GLU A 24 46.21 -64.35 44.37
N PRO A 25 45.50 -65.22 45.12
CA PRO A 25 45.48 -65.20 46.58
C PRO A 25 46.75 -65.86 47.13
N GLY A 26 47.90 -65.26 46.85
CA GLY A 26 49.19 -65.62 47.45
C GLY A 26 49.38 -64.96 48.81
N ARG A 27 48.53 -65.28 49.78
CA ARG A 27 48.83 -65.00 51.20
C ARG A 27 49.91 -66.00 51.65
N THR A 28 51.16 -65.54 51.75
CA THR A 28 52.14 -66.12 52.66
C THR A 28 52.61 -65.03 53.62
N GLY A 29 52.11 -65.10 54.86
CA GLY A 29 52.58 -64.31 56.01
C GLY A 29 51.67 -63.14 56.41
N SER A 30 50.71 -63.39 57.31
CA SER A 30 50.07 -62.33 58.10
C SER A 30 51.11 -61.55 58.92
N PRO A 31 50.88 -60.24 59.12
CA PRO A 31 50.59 -59.76 60.49
C PRO A 31 49.42 -58.75 60.51
N PRO A 32 48.86 -58.37 61.67
CA PRO A 32 47.48 -57.91 61.81
C PRO A 32 47.20 -56.60 61.05
N ALA A 33 46.26 -56.67 60.10
CA ALA A 33 45.89 -55.61 59.18
C ALA A 33 45.45 -54.26 59.80
N PRO A 34 44.90 -54.12 61.03
CA PRO A 34 44.51 -52.79 61.51
C PRO A 34 45.69 -51.91 61.89
N LEU A 35 46.81 -52.46 62.38
CA LEU A 35 47.95 -51.64 62.84
C LEU A 35 48.84 -51.23 61.68
N LEU A 36 49.12 -52.12 60.74
CA LEU A 36 49.91 -51.75 59.56
C LEU A 36 49.12 -50.80 58.65
N VAL A 37 47.81 -50.99 58.52
CA VAL A 37 46.95 -50.02 57.82
C VAL A 37 46.82 -48.74 58.63
N ALA A 38 46.70 -48.75 59.96
CA ALA A 38 46.65 -47.52 60.75
C ALA A 38 47.98 -46.76 60.75
N VAL A 39 49.12 -47.45 60.76
CA VAL A 39 50.46 -46.85 60.68
C VAL A 39 50.74 -46.40 59.26
N ALA A 40 50.43 -47.18 58.23
CA ALA A 40 50.56 -46.75 56.83
C ALA A 40 49.59 -45.61 56.49
N ARG A 41 48.37 -45.61 57.04
CA ARG A 41 47.40 -44.52 56.90
C ARG A 41 47.77 -43.34 57.77
N GLY A 42 48.43 -43.55 58.90
CA GLY A 42 49.04 -42.52 59.74
C GLY A 42 50.20 -41.84 59.04
N ILE A 43 51.14 -42.59 58.48
CA ILE A 43 52.27 -42.09 57.69
C ILE A 43 51.78 -41.48 56.39
N ALA A 44 50.84 -42.12 55.68
CA ALA A 44 50.23 -41.55 54.49
C ALA A 44 49.42 -40.30 54.83
N LEU A 45 48.70 -40.22 55.95
CA LEU A 45 48.07 -38.96 56.35
C LEU A 45 49.13 -37.92 56.71
N VAL A 46 50.14 -38.27 57.49
CA VAL A 46 51.23 -37.35 57.90
C VAL A 46 52.07 -36.88 56.71
N VAL A 47 52.15 -37.62 55.60
CA VAL A 47 52.90 -37.21 54.42
C VAL A 47 51.98 -36.65 53.33
N VAL A 48 50.91 -37.38 52.98
CA VAL A 48 49.98 -37.01 51.91
C VAL A 48 49.12 -35.84 52.32
N VAL A 49 48.65 -35.71 53.57
CA VAL A 49 47.85 -34.55 53.97
C VAL A 49 48.65 -33.26 53.86
N PRO A 50 49.87 -33.13 54.41
CA PRO A 50 50.64 -31.91 54.20
C PRO A 50 51.08 -31.74 52.76
N LEU A 51 51.44 -32.81 52.03
CA LEU A 51 51.78 -32.69 50.61
C LEU A 51 50.59 -32.20 49.78
N ARG A 52 49.39 -32.66 50.09
CA ARG A 52 48.14 -32.29 49.42
C ARG A 52 47.68 -30.89 49.84
N LEU A 53 47.89 -30.50 51.09
CA LEU A 53 47.73 -29.12 51.56
C LEU A 53 48.72 -28.18 50.87
N VAL A 54 49.99 -28.57 50.73
CA VAL A 54 51.01 -27.80 50.00
C VAL A 54 50.62 -27.70 48.53
N TRP A 55 50.15 -28.78 47.91
CA TRP A 55 49.67 -28.74 46.53
C TRP A 55 48.44 -27.85 46.38
N GLU A 56 47.46 -27.97 47.27
CA GLU A 56 46.29 -27.10 47.27
C GLU A 56 46.67 -25.64 47.57
N LEU A 57 47.66 -25.38 48.42
CA LEU A 57 48.19 -24.03 48.66
C LEU A 57 48.91 -23.51 47.42
N VAL A 58 49.75 -24.31 46.76
CA VAL A 58 50.47 -23.93 45.54
C VAL A 58 49.50 -23.69 44.39
N VAL A 59 48.45 -24.51 44.26
CA VAL A 59 47.41 -24.33 43.23
C VAL A 59 46.48 -23.17 43.59
N ALA A 60 46.17 -22.96 44.87
CA ALA A 60 45.37 -21.82 45.31
C ALA A 60 46.14 -20.52 45.15
N VAL A 61 47.41 -20.47 45.58
CA VAL A 61 48.32 -19.34 45.35
C VAL A 61 48.54 -19.17 43.86
N GLY A 62 48.73 -20.23 43.09
CA GLY A 62 48.86 -20.18 41.63
C GLY A 62 47.61 -19.62 40.95
N ARG A 63 46.40 -20.06 41.35
CA ARG A 63 45.13 -19.51 40.85
C ARG A 63 44.86 -18.10 41.33
N TRP A 64 45.26 -17.77 42.55
CA TRP A 64 45.09 -16.45 43.14
C TRP A 64 46.04 -15.47 42.44
N LEU A 65 47.32 -15.83 42.27
CA LEU A 65 48.31 -15.11 41.48
C LEU A 65 47.88 -15.00 40.01
N HIS A 66 47.29 -16.05 39.44
CA HIS A 66 46.79 -16.01 38.07
C HIS A 66 45.57 -15.08 37.93
N ARG A 67 44.66 -15.08 38.91
CA ARG A 67 43.49 -14.19 38.91
C ARG A 67 43.82 -12.75 39.30
N TRP A 68 44.79 -12.53 40.17
CA TRP A 68 45.13 -11.20 40.70
C TRP A 68 46.31 -10.53 40.02
N LEU A 69 47.22 -11.27 39.37
CA LEU A 69 48.32 -10.69 38.58
C LEU A 69 48.17 -10.98 37.09
N LEU A 70 47.92 -12.23 36.67
CA LEU A 70 47.82 -12.54 35.23
C LEU A 70 46.53 -12.02 34.59
N ALA A 71 45.41 -11.94 35.31
CA ALA A 71 44.19 -11.35 34.76
C ALA A 71 44.27 -9.81 34.60
N PRO A 72 44.78 -9.00 35.56
CA PRO A 72 44.95 -7.58 35.33
C PRO A 72 46.12 -7.26 34.41
N VAL A 73 47.27 -7.93 34.54
CA VAL A 73 48.41 -7.72 33.63
C VAL A 73 48.05 -8.19 32.22
N GLY A 74 47.40 -9.35 32.08
CA GLY A 74 46.92 -9.87 30.80
C GLY A 74 45.86 -8.97 30.16
N ARG A 75 44.91 -8.43 30.95
CA ARG A 75 43.94 -7.45 30.42
C ARG A 75 44.56 -6.10 30.09
N PHE A 76 45.59 -5.67 30.83
CA PHE A 76 46.36 -4.48 30.48
C PHE A 76 47.15 -4.72 29.20
N LEU A 77 47.97 -5.77 29.11
CA LEU A 77 48.72 -6.10 27.89
C LEU A 77 47.81 -6.30 26.68
N ASP A 78 46.65 -6.94 26.87
CA ASP A 78 45.68 -7.12 25.79
C ASP A 78 45.07 -5.80 25.34
N ARG A 79 44.67 -4.92 26.28
CA ARG A 79 44.11 -3.61 25.92
C ARG A 79 45.13 -2.60 25.42
N TRP A 80 46.35 -2.64 25.95
CA TRP A 80 47.38 -1.63 25.69
C TRP A 80 48.37 -2.03 24.59
N LEU A 81 48.55 -3.32 24.32
CA LEU A 81 49.50 -3.79 23.31
C LEU A 81 48.83 -4.63 22.22
N LEU A 82 48.04 -5.66 22.56
CA LEU A 82 47.43 -6.54 21.55
C LEU A 82 46.30 -5.86 20.77
N ARG A 83 45.47 -5.03 21.43
CA ARG A 83 44.43 -4.25 20.75
C ARG A 83 44.99 -3.22 19.76
N PRO A 84 45.94 -2.34 20.13
CA PRO A 84 46.51 -1.40 19.17
C PRO A 84 47.35 -2.11 18.11
N LEU A 85 48.10 -3.17 18.46
CA LEU A 85 48.89 -3.91 17.49
C LEU A 85 47.98 -4.68 16.51
N GLY A 86 46.91 -5.31 16.99
CA GLY A 86 45.91 -5.97 16.15
C GLY A 86 45.12 -4.97 15.31
N TRP A 87 44.83 -3.77 15.83
CA TRP A 87 44.20 -2.70 15.07
C TRP A 87 45.14 -2.17 13.98
N LEU A 88 46.43 -1.99 14.30
CA LEU A 88 47.46 -1.53 13.37
C LEU A 88 47.75 -2.59 12.30
N LEU A 89 47.89 -3.86 12.67
CA LEU A 89 48.08 -4.96 11.73
C LEU A 89 46.86 -5.14 10.84
N ARG A 90 45.65 -5.02 11.40
CA ARG A 90 44.42 -5.04 10.62
C ARG A 90 44.36 -3.87 9.66
N ILE A 91 44.71 -2.65 10.04
CA ILE A 91 44.74 -1.52 9.11
C ILE A 91 45.83 -1.69 8.07
N LEU A 92 47.03 -2.08 8.49
CA LEU A 92 48.16 -2.26 7.59
C LEU A 92 47.96 -3.39 6.59
N VAL A 93 47.14 -4.40 6.90
CA VAL A 93 46.82 -5.48 5.95
C VAL A 93 45.52 -5.19 5.20
N TRP A 94 44.47 -4.77 5.90
CA TRP A 94 43.14 -4.59 5.32
C TRP A 94 43.07 -3.39 4.40
N VAL A 95 43.72 -2.27 4.75
CA VAL A 95 43.72 -1.09 3.90
C VAL A 95 44.38 -1.39 2.54
N PRO A 96 45.64 -1.88 2.45
CA PRO A 96 46.22 -2.18 1.15
C PRO A 96 45.50 -3.30 0.42
N LEU A 97 44.91 -4.29 1.11
CA LEU A 97 44.12 -5.34 0.46
C LEU A 97 42.83 -4.80 -0.17
N VAL A 98 42.14 -3.87 0.51
CA VAL A 98 40.97 -3.17 -0.02
C VAL A 98 41.38 -2.26 -1.18
N TRP A 99 42.52 -1.58 -1.09
CA TRP A 99 43.05 -0.78 -2.20
C TRP A 99 43.46 -1.65 -3.39
N LEU A 100 44.08 -2.81 -3.17
CA LEU A 100 44.38 -3.78 -4.23
C LEU A 100 43.11 -4.34 -4.85
N GLY A 101 42.13 -4.76 -4.04
CA GLY A 101 40.86 -5.27 -4.53
C GLY A 101 40.09 -4.21 -5.31
N ARG A 102 40.12 -2.95 -4.86
CA ARG A 102 39.48 -1.83 -5.57
C ARG A 102 40.24 -1.42 -6.82
N GLY A 103 41.57 -1.45 -6.79
CA GLY A 103 42.43 -1.22 -7.95
C GLY A 103 42.25 -2.31 -9.01
N LEU A 104 42.23 -3.58 -8.60
CA LEU A 104 42.03 -4.73 -9.48
C LEU A 104 40.60 -4.76 -10.01
N GLY A 105 39.59 -4.44 -9.19
CA GLY A 105 38.21 -4.27 -9.65
C GLY A 105 38.05 -3.10 -10.62
N TRP A 106 38.76 -1.99 -10.40
CA TRP A 106 38.80 -0.88 -11.34
C TRP A 106 39.51 -1.26 -12.65
N LEU A 107 40.62 -2.01 -12.57
CA LEU A 107 41.35 -2.51 -13.73
C LEU A 107 40.51 -3.49 -14.53
N PHE A 108 39.90 -4.47 -13.87
CA PHE A 108 39.03 -5.47 -14.49
C PHE A 108 37.83 -4.80 -15.16
N ARG A 109 37.17 -3.87 -14.45
CA ARG A 109 36.07 -3.10 -15.02
C ARG A 109 36.56 -2.25 -16.19
N THR A 110 37.65 -1.53 -16.08
CA THR A 110 38.08 -0.64 -17.17
C THR A 110 38.61 -1.42 -18.37
N LEU A 111 39.42 -2.44 -18.14
CA LEU A 111 40.11 -3.21 -19.17
C LEU A 111 39.22 -4.24 -19.85
N ILE A 112 38.20 -4.79 -19.15
CA ILE A 112 37.32 -5.81 -19.74
C ILE A 112 35.95 -5.21 -20.04
N TRP A 113 35.33 -4.51 -19.09
CA TRP A 113 33.98 -3.99 -19.28
C TRP A 113 33.92 -2.93 -20.38
N VAL A 114 34.87 -2.00 -20.42
CA VAL A 114 34.85 -0.94 -21.44
C VAL A 114 34.97 -1.53 -22.85
N PRO A 115 35.99 -2.33 -23.20
CA PRO A 115 36.06 -2.92 -24.54
C PRO A 115 34.93 -3.91 -24.80
N ALA A 116 34.46 -4.68 -23.81
CA ALA A 116 33.29 -5.55 -23.99
C ALA A 116 32.02 -4.76 -24.32
N VAL A 117 31.79 -3.62 -23.67
CA VAL A 117 30.66 -2.73 -23.97
C VAL A 117 30.82 -2.10 -25.35
N TRP A 118 32.03 -1.69 -25.74
CA TRP A 118 32.30 -1.18 -27.07
C TRP A 118 32.07 -2.24 -28.15
N LEU A 119 32.53 -3.48 -27.94
CA LEU A 119 32.29 -4.62 -28.83
C LEU A 119 30.81 -4.96 -28.90
N ALA A 120 30.11 -5.06 -27.77
CA ALA A 120 28.69 -5.33 -27.73
C ALA A 120 27.89 -4.22 -28.41
N ARG A 121 28.27 -2.95 -28.22
CA ARG A 121 27.60 -1.81 -28.84
C ARG A 121 27.90 -1.73 -30.34
N GLY A 122 29.13 -2.01 -30.76
CA GLY A 122 29.52 -2.12 -32.16
C GLY A 122 28.79 -3.26 -32.85
N LEU A 123 28.74 -4.44 -32.23
CA LEU A 123 28.02 -5.60 -32.73
C LEU A 123 26.52 -5.37 -32.75
N ALA A 124 25.94 -4.73 -31.73
CA ALA A 124 24.53 -4.36 -31.72
C ALA A 124 24.22 -3.30 -32.78
N TRP A 125 25.10 -2.34 -33.01
CA TRP A 125 24.95 -1.35 -34.09
C TRP A 125 25.07 -2.01 -35.46
N LEU A 126 25.99 -2.96 -35.63
CA LEU A 126 26.18 -3.71 -36.86
C LEU A 126 24.99 -4.63 -37.11
N ALA A 127 24.56 -5.41 -36.11
CA ALA A 127 23.38 -6.27 -36.20
C ALA A 127 22.12 -5.44 -36.46
N ARG A 128 21.95 -4.30 -35.80
CA ARG A 128 20.84 -3.39 -36.09
C ARG A 128 20.95 -2.85 -37.52
N THR A 129 22.08 -2.33 -37.95
CA THR A 129 22.17 -1.74 -39.30
C THR A 129 22.03 -2.81 -40.38
N VAL A 130 22.74 -3.92 -40.27
CA VAL A 130 22.76 -5.01 -41.26
C VAL A 130 21.48 -5.84 -41.25
N VAL A 131 20.77 -5.97 -40.13
CA VAL A 131 19.51 -6.74 -40.09
C VAL A 131 18.31 -5.81 -40.20
N TRP A 132 18.22 -4.75 -39.40
CA TRP A 132 17.04 -3.87 -39.42
C TRP A 132 16.92 -3.08 -40.72
N VAL A 133 17.99 -2.55 -41.31
CA VAL A 133 17.87 -1.75 -42.53
C VAL A 133 17.33 -2.58 -43.70
N PRO A 134 17.89 -3.75 -44.06
CA PRO A 134 17.33 -4.54 -45.14
C PRO A 134 15.99 -5.17 -44.77
N LEU A 135 15.77 -5.56 -43.51
CA LEU A 135 14.49 -6.12 -43.10
C LEU A 135 13.37 -5.08 -43.15
N THR A 136 13.63 -3.84 -42.71
CA THR A 136 12.66 -2.75 -42.83
C THR A 136 12.51 -2.28 -44.26
N TRP A 137 13.58 -2.24 -45.05
CA TRP A 137 13.48 -1.92 -46.47
C TRP A 137 12.66 -2.98 -47.21
N LEU A 138 12.90 -4.27 -46.94
CA LEU A 138 12.15 -5.37 -47.53
C LEU A 138 10.71 -5.38 -47.06
N ALA A 139 10.45 -5.21 -45.76
CA ALA A 139 9.10 -5.11 -45.22
C ALA A 139 8.37 -3.89 -45.77
N TYR A 140 9.03 -2.74 -45.88
CA TYR A 140 8.47 -1.54 -46.48
C TYR A 140 8.18 -1.78 -47.95
N HIS A 141 9.14 -2.25 -48.75
CA HIS A 141 8.89 -2.48 -50.18
C HIS A 141 7.81 -3.55 -50.42
N LEU A 142 7.84 -4.64 -49.65
CA LEU A 142 6.89 -5.74 -49.79
C LEU A 142 5.50 -5.40 -49.27
N ILE A 143 5.33 -4.51 -48.28
CA ILE A 143 4.02 -4.15 -47.74
C ILE A 143 3.50 -2.85 -48.38
N TRP A 144 4.32 -1.81 -48.45
CA TRP A 144 3.89 -0.49 -48.92
C TRP A 144 3.60 -0.47 -50.42
N VAL A 145 4.35 -1.20 -51.25
CA VAL A 145 4.11 -1.24 -52.70
C VAL A 145 2.76 -1.90 -53.03
N PRO A 146 2.43 -3.12 -52.52
CA PRO A 146 1.12 -3.70 -52.79
C PRO A 146 0.00 -2.96 -52.05
N LEU A 147 0.23 -2.43 -50.85
CA LEU A 147 -0.79 -1.64 -50.16
C LEU A 147 -1.12 -0.36 -50.92
N ARG A 148 -0.13 0.30 -51.52
CA ARG A 148 -0.33 1.50 -52.34
C ARG A 148 -0.93 1.16 -53.70
N TRP A 149 -0.70 -0.04 -54.22
CA TRP A 149 -1.39 -0.53 -55.40
C TRP A 149 -2.85 -0.86 -55.10
N LEU A 150 -3.11 -1.57 -54.00
CA LEU A 150 -4.43 -1.90 -53.48
C LEU A 150 -5.22 -0.63 -53.11
N ALA A 151 -4.60 0.35 -52.45
CA ALA A 151 -5.23 1.62 -52.14
C ALA A 151 -5.53 2.42 -53.41
N ARG A 152 -4.71 2.34 -54.46
CA ARG A 152 -5.03 2.93 -55.77
C ARG A 152 -6.24 2.26 -56.43
N LEU A 153 -6.41 0.95 -56.26
CA LEU A 153 -7.59 0.21 -56.73
C LEU A 153 -8.83 0.43 -55.85
N LEU A 154 -8.66 0.56 -54.53
CA LEU A 154 -9.75 0.80 -53.59
C LEU A 154 -10.18 2.26 -53.54
N ALA A 155 -9.32 3.22 -53.87
CA ALA A 155 -9.66 4.64 -53.89
C ALA A 155 -10.89 4.97 -54.77
N PRO A 156 -10.99 4.50 -56.04
CA PRO A 156 -12.21 4.71 -56.82
C PRO A 156 -13.41 3.99 -56.20
N LEU A 157 -13.25 2.76 -55.71
CA LEU A 157 -14.32 1.99 -55.05
C LEU A 157 -14.86 2.68 -53.79
N GLY A 158 -13.97 3.16 -52.92
CA GLY A 158 -14.31 3.90 -51.71
C GLY A 158 -14.98 5.23 -52.04
N ARG A 159 -14.50 5.94 -53.07
CA ARG A 159 -15.16 7.17 -53.55
C ARG A 159 -16.56 6.89 -54.08
N LEU A 160 -16.77 5.80 -54.82
CA LEU A 160 -18.10 5.40 -55.31
C LEU A 160 -19.04 4.99 -54.17
N LEU A 161 -18.55 4.25 -53.18
CA LEU A 161 -19.31 3.89 -51.98
C LEU A 161 -19.71 5.12 -51.16
N VAL A 162 -18.78 6.04 -50.90
CA VAL A 162 -19.07 7.29 -50.18
C VAL A 162 -20.01 8.18 -50.99
N ALA A 163 -19.80 8.32 -52.30
CA ALA A 163 -20.70 9.08 -53.16
C ALA A 163 -22.11 8.48 -53.17
N GLY A 164 -22.22 7.14 -53.22
CA GLY A 164 -23.48 6.42 -53.11
C GLY A 164 -24.17 6.66 -51.75
N LEU A 165 -23.44 6.54 -50.64
CA LEU A 165 -23.97 6.75 -49.30
C LEU A 165 -24.40 8.20 -49.08
N VAL A 166 -23.63 9.17 -49.57
CA VAL A 166 -23.96 10.60 -49.53
C VAL A 166 -25.20 10.87 -50.39
N ALA A 167 -25.32 10.27 -51.57
CA ALA A 167 -26.50 10.40 -52.41
C ALA A 167 -27.74 9.85 -51.68
N VAL A 168 -27.66 8.65 -51.11
CA VAL A 168 -28.74 8.03 -50.33
C VAL A 168 -29.10 8.88 -49.12
N GLY A 169 -28.12 9.35 -48.36
CA GLY A 169 -28.34 10.24 -47.21
C GLY A 169 -28.99 11.55 -47.63
N ARG A 170 -28.63 12.11 -48.79
CA ARG A 170 -29.23 13.33 -49.33
C ARG A 170 -30.68 13.11 -49.77
N TRP A 171 -30.98 11.96 -50.36
CA TRP A 171 -32.34 11.54 -50.68
C TRP A 171 -33.19 11.33 -49.42
N LEU A 172 -32.68 10.62 -48.41
CA LEU A 172 -33.38 10.45 -47.13
C LEU A 172 -33.60 11.78 -46.40
N ALA A 173 -32.60 12.66 -46.39
CA ALA A 173 -32.73 13.97 -45.77
C ALA A 173 -33.73 14.85 -46.52
N ALA A 174 -33.79 14.76 -47.85
CA ALA A 174 -34.81 15.44 -48.65
C ALA A 174 -36.21 14.89 -48.31
N ALA A 175 -36.38 13.58 -48.27
CA ALA A 175 -37.64 12.94 -47.91
C ALA A 175 -38.08 13.31 -46.48
N GLY A 176 -37.14 13.28 -45.53
CA GLY A 176 -37.39 13.69 -44.14
C GLY A 176 -37.78 15.16 -44.02
N ARG A 177 -37.11 16.07 -44.76
CA ARG A 177 -37.49 17.49 -44.80
C ARG A 177 -38.90 17.69 -45.33
N VAL A 178 -39.27 17.02 -46.42
CA VAL A 178 -40.63 17.10 -46.97
C VAL A 178 -41.66 16.61 -45.95
N LEU A 179 -41.36 15.54 -45.22
CA LEU A 179 -42.25 15.02 -44.19
C LEU A 179 -42.39 15.97 -42.99
N LEU A 180 -41.28 16.57 -42.55
CA LEU A 180 -41.28 17.58 -41.48
C LEU A 180 -42.00 18.85 -41.89
N ASP A 181 -41.80 19.32 -43.12
CA ASP A 181 -42.49 20.49 -43.65
C ASP A 181 -44.00 20.22 -43.77
N ALA A 182 -44.40 19.03 -44.23
CA ALA A 182 -45.79 18.62 -44.26
C ALA A 182 -46.41 18.55 -42.86
N LEU A 183 -45.67 18.02 -41.88
CA LEU A 183 -46.11 17.94 -40.50
C LEU A 183 -46.18 19.32 -39.84
N ALA A 184 -45.20 20.18 -40.10
CA ALA A 184 -45.18 21.56 -39.62
C ALA A 184 -46.31 22.38 -40.24
N TRP A 185 -46.62 22.17 -41.52
CA TRP A 185 -47.79 22.76 -42.18
C TRP A 185 -49.10 22.28 -41.58
N ALA A 186 -49.24 20.97 -41.34
CA ALA A 186 -50.41 20.41 -40.69
C ALA A 186 -50.59 20.97 -39.28
N TRP A 187 -49.49 21.09 -38.52
CA TRP A 187 -49.49 21.66 -37.18
C TRP A 187 -49.82 23.16 -37.18
N TRP A 188 -49.24 23.91 -38.11
CA TRP A 188 -49.51 25.34 -38.26
C TRP A 188 -50.97 25.57 -38.66
N ALA A 189 -51.51 24.78 -39.58
CA ALA A 189 -52.92 24.83 -39.96
C ALA A 189 -53.84 24.50 -38.76
N ALA A 190 -53.51 23.48 -37.98
CA ALA A 190 -54.26 23.12 -36.78
C ALA A 190 -54.23 24.23 -35.71
N GLY A 191 -53.05 24.81 -35.44
CA GLY A 191 -52.90 25.93 -34.50
C GLY A 191 -53.60 27.20 -34.97
N ARG A 192 -53.56 27.48 -36.28
CA ARG A 192 -54.27 28.60 -36.91
C ARG A 192 -55.78 28.46 -36.79
N LEU A 193 -56.29 27.25 -37.02
CA LEU A 193 -57.72 26.94 -36.91
C LEU A 193 -58.18 27.05 -35.44
N LEU A 194 -57.39 26.51 -34.52
CA LEU A 194 -57.66 26.60 -33.08
C LEU A 194 -57.63 28.06 -32.60
N TRP A 195 -56.67 28.85 -33.07
CA TRP A 195 -56.60 30.29 -32.76
C TRP A 195 -57.78 31.06 -33.34
N TRP A 196 -58.24 30.74 -34.55
CA TRP A 196 -59.45 31.34 -35.13
C TRP A 196 -60.69 31.00 -34.32
N CYS A 197 -60.87 29.73 -33.93
CA CYS A 197 -61.95 29.31 -33.04
C CYS A 197 -61.92 30.07 -31.71
N TYR A 198 -60.73 30.17 -31.10
CA TYR A 198 -60.52 30.88 -29.83
C TYR A 198 -60.77 32.39 -29.96
N ALA A 199 -60.23 33.02 -31.00
CA ALA A 199 -60.37 34.46 -31.23
C ALA A 199 -61.82 34.84 -31.57
N LEU A 200 -62.56 34.00 -32.30
CA LEU A 200 -63.98 34.24 -32.58
C LEU A 200 -64.86 34.07 -31.34
N THR A 201 -64.56 33.12 -30.46
CA THR A 201 -65.41 32.84 -29.27
C THR A 201 -65.04 33.65 -28.03
N LEU A 202 -63.76 33.74 -27.66
CA LEU A 202 -63.38 34.44 -26.42
C LEU A 202 -63.32 35.95 -26.57
N ARG A 203 -62.94 36.47 -27.74
CA ARG A 203 -62.79 37.92 -27.93
C ARG A 203 -64.10 38.69 -27.68
N PRO A 204 -65.29 38.26 -28.14
CA PRO A 204 -66.55 38.91 -27.75
C PRO A 204 -66.86 38.73 -26.26
N PHE A 205 -66.58 37.55 -25.68
CA PHE A 205 -66.88 37.25 -24.28
C PHE A 205 -66.04 38.09 -23.30
N VAL A 206 -64.74 38.27 -23.59
CA VAL A 206 -63.82 39.04 -22.74
C VAL A 206 -64.09 40.54 -22.85
N LEU A 207 -64.44 41.04 -24.05
CA LEU A 207 -64.85 42.44 -24.22
C LEU A 207 -66.17 42.73 -23.48
N GLY A 208 -67.14 41.81 -23.53
CA GLY A 208 -68.39 41.91 -22.76
C GLY A 208 -68.16 41.86 -21.25
N ALA A 209 -67.36 40.90 -20.76
CA ALA A 209 -67.02 40.76 -19.34
C ALA A 209 -66.20 41.95 -18.82
N GLY A 210 -65.28 42.48 -19.64
CA GLY A 210 -64.46 43.65 -19.29
C GLY A 210 -65.26 44.93 -19.16
N TRP A 211 -66.29 45.13 -20.00
CA TRP A 211 -67.20 46.26 -19.89
C TRP A 211 -68.02 46.19 -18.59
N LEU A 212 -68.57 45.01 -18.29
CA LEU A 212 -69.36 44.75 -17.09
C LEU A 212 -68.52 44.91 -15.81
N TRP A 213 -67.28 44.40 -15.79
CA TRP A 213 -66.38 44.52 -14.65
C TRP A 213 -65.98 45.98 -14.36
N ARG A 214 -65.75 46.78 -15.42
CA ARG A 214 -65.39 48.19 -15.27
C ARG A 214 -66.55 49.03 -14.77
N HIS A 215 -67.79 48.74 -15.19
CA HIS A 215 -68.97 49.51 -14.78
C HIS A 215 -69.57 49.06 -13.44
N ALA A 216 -69.58 47.76 -13.13
CA ALA A 216 -70.27 47.25 -11.95
C ALA A 216 -69.35 47.04 -10.73
N VAL A 217 -68.14 46.51 -10.91
CA VAL A 217 -67.39 45.94 -9.77
C VAL A 217 -66.42 46.93 -9.13
N ARG A 218 -65.76 47.77 -9.94
CA ARG A 218 -64.86 48.81 -9.40
C ARG A 218 -65.52 49.83 -8.46
N PRO A 219 -66.74 50.35 -8.70
CA PRO A 219 -67.35 51.29 -7.77
C PRO A 219 -67.78 50.62 -6.46
N VAL A 220 -68.34 49.42 -6.53
CA VAL A 220 -68.81 48.67 -5.34
C VAL A 220 -67.65 48.27 -4.43
N GLY A 221 -66.54 47.79 -5.00
CA GLY A 221 -65.37 47.42 -4.20
C GLY A 221 -64.75 48.60 -3.42
N ARG A 222 -64.80 49.83 -3.96
CA ARG A 222 -64.33 51.02 -3.25
C ARG A 222 -65.27 51.44 -2.12
N ALA A 223 -66.58 51.35 -2.35
CA ALA A 223 -67.57 51.66 -1.33
C ALA A 223 -67.45 50.72 -0.11
N VAL A 224 -67.30 49.41 -0.37
CA VAL A 224 -67.16 48.39 0.68
C VAL A 224 -65.85 48.56 1.45
N ALA A 225 -64.73 48.82 0.76
CA ALA A 225 -63.44 49.01 1.41
C ALA A 225 -63.39 50.26 2.30
N ALA A 226 -64.08 51.34 1.90
CA ALA A 226 -64.19 52.55 2.72
C ALA A 226 -65.01 52.29 3.99
N ALA A 227 -66.16 51.62 3.85
CA ALA A 227 -67.02 51.27 4.97
C ALA A 227 -66.32 50.37 6.00
N TRP A 228 -65.59 49.35 5.53
CA TRP A 228 -64.90 48.39 6.42
C TRP A 228 -63.76 49.02 7.22
N ARG A 229 -62.99 49.93 6.62
CA ARG A 229 -61.91 50.64 7.33
C ARG A 229 -62.44 51.55 8.43
N ALA A 230 -63.61 52.14 8.25
CA ALA A 230 -64.21 53.01 9.26
C ALA A 230 -64.70 52.23 10.49
N THR A 231 -65.24 51.02 10.30
CA THR A 231 -65.95 50.29 11.36
C THR A 231 -65.09 49.26 12.10
N VAL A 232 -64.23 48.51 11.41
CA VAL A 232 -63.58 47.33 12.02
C VAL A 232 -62.22 47.64 12.63
N SER A 233 -61.50 48.62 12.09
CA SER A 233 -60.16 49.00 12.54
C SER A 233 -60.05 49.50 13.99
N PRO A 234 -61.04 50.22 14.56
CA PRO A 234 -60.99 50.66 15.96
C PRO A 234 -61.25 49.50 16.93
N THR A 235 -62.26 48.67 16.63
CA THR A 235 -62.74 47.60 17.52
C THR A 235 -61.68 46.50 17.71
N VAL A 236 -60.99 46.11 16.63
CA VAL A 236 -59.93 45.10 16.70
C VAL A 236 -58.76 45.55 17.59
N ARG A 237 -58.42 46.84 17.58
CA ARG A 237 -57.34 47.38 18.41
C ARG A 237 -57.70 47.42 19.89
N TRP A 238 -58.96 47.69 20.22
CA TRP A 238 -59.43 47.72 21.61
C TRP A 238 -59.46 46.31 22.21
N VAL A 239 -60.00 45.33 21.49
CA VAL A 239 -60.06 43.91 21.92
C VAL A 239 -58.67 43.34 22.17
N ARG A 240 -57.71 43.67 21.29
CA ARG A 240 -56.33 43.19 21.43
C ARG A 240 -55.67 43.69 22.71
N ARG A 241 -55.88 44.97 23.07
CA ARG A 241 -55.32 45.53 24.32
C ARG A 241 -56.08 45.07 25.56
N ALA A 242 -57.41 45.00 25.50
CA ALA A 242 -58.23 44.72 26.67
C ALA A 242 -58.20 43.25 27.10
N VAL A 243 -58.04 42.31 26.16
CA VAL A 243 -58.19 40.87 26.44
C VAL A 243 -56.89 40.09 26.25
N VAL A 244 -56.14 40.38 25.20
CA VAL A 244 -54.98 39.54 24.82
C VAL A 244 -53.77 39.83 25.70
N ASP A 245 -53.54 41.09 26.05
CA ASP A 245 -52.42 41.50 26.90
C ASP A 245 -52.51 40.95 28.34
N PRO A 246 -53.65 41.05 29.06
CA PRO A 246 -53.74 40.50 30.41
C PRO A 246 -53.68 38.96 30.43
N VAL A 247 -54.28 38.26 29.45
CA VAL A 247 -54.19 36.80 29.34
C VAL A 247 -52.75 36.34 29.09
N ARG A 248 -51.99 37.10 28.28
CA ARG A 248 -50.57 36.84 28.06
C ARG A 248 -49.73 37.04 29.32
N GLN A 249 -50.06 38.03 30.15
CA GLN A 249 -49.38 38.23 31.44
C GLN A 249 -49.70 37.10 32.42
N ALA A 250 -50.97 36.75 32.61
CA ALA A 250 -51.38 35.66 33.51
C ALA A 250 -50.77 34.31 33.09
N THR A 251 -50.70 34.04 31.80
CA THR A 251 -50.06 32.81 31.27
C THR A 251 -48.56 32.82 31.52
N ARG A 252 -47.89 33.98 31.37
CA ARG A 252 -46.45 34.09 31.67
C ARG A 252 -46.16 33.85 33.14
N GLU A 253 -46.96 34.44 34.02
CA GLU A 253 -46.81 34.27 35.48
C GLU A 253 -47.03 32.82 35.90
N ALA A 254 -48.08 32.16 35.37
CA ALA A 254 -48.34 30.75 35.63
C ALA A 254 -47.19 29.85 35.12
N LEU A 255 -46.62 30.15 33.95
CA LEU A 255 -45.50 29.40 33.40
C LEU A 255 -44.20 29.60 34.21
N THR A 256 -43.96 30.79 34.77
CA THR A 256 -42.84 31.01 35.70
C THR A 256 -43.05 30.34 37.05
N ALA A 257 -44.27 30.37 37.60
CA ALA A 257 -44.59 29.75 38.88
C ALA A 257 -44.48 28.21 38.82
N LEU A 258 -44.78 27.61 37.67
CA LEU A 258 -44.64 26.18 37.42
C LEU A 258 -43.18 25.73 37.19
N GLY A 259 -42.20 26.63 37.28
CA GLY A 259 -40.77 26.29 37.17
C GLY A 259 -40.34 25.73 35.81
N LEU A 260 -41.19 25.84 34.78
CA LEU A 260 -40.94 25.30 33.43
C LEU A 260 -40.00 26.17 32.59
N ARG A 261 -39.38 27.18 33.20
CA ARG A 261 -38.38 28.05 32.58
C ARG A 261 -37.35 28.51 33.62
N GLY A 262 -36.27 27.75 33.73
CA GLY A 262 -34.97 28.29 34.12
C GLY A 262 -34.32 28.98 32.92
#